data_AF-A0A0M2NAU3-F1
#
_entry.id   AF-A0A0M2NAU3-F1
#
_cell.length_a   1.000
_cell.length_b   1.000
_cell.length_c   1.000
_cell.angle_alpha   90.00
_cell.angle_beta   90.00
_cell.angle_gamma   90.00
#
_symmetry.space_group_name_H-M   'P 1'
#
loop_
_entity.id
_entity.type
_entity.pdbx_description
1 polymer ?
#
loop_
_entity_poly.entity_id
_entity_poly.type
_entity_poly.pdbx_seq_one_letter_code
_entity_poly.pdbx_strand_id
1 'polypeptide(L)'
;MLSRSGRDKGRAFLIVGVIDSPYVLIADGGLRRLAKPKKKKLKHLDLQPMVLENIQEKLTQGKKVFDAELRSALKNAMESQKEE
;
A
#
# COMPACT_ATOMS: atom_id res chain seq x y z
N MET A 1 -2.88 1.93 -4.36
CA MET A 1 -2.24 3.09 -5.05
C MET A 1 -1.22 2.61 -6.05
N LEU A 2 -1.03 3.33 -7.16
CA LEU A 2 -0.04 2.97 -8.19
C LEU A 2 1.17 3.90 -8.15
N SER A 3 2.38 3.33 -8.23
CA SER A 3 3.60 4.14 -8.37
C SER A 3 3.77 4.56 -9.83
N ARG A 4 3.76 5.88 -10.10
CA ARG A 4 3.84 6.44 -11.45
C ARG A 4 5.26 6.57 -12.01
N SER A 5 6.29 6.46 -11.15
CA SER A 5 7.68 6.74 -11.52
C SER A 5 8.73 5.99 -10.70
N GLY A 6 9.89 5.74 -11.33
CA GLY A 6 11.07 5.07 -10.77
C GLY A 6 11.05 3.54 -10.90
N ARG A 7 11.95 2.86 -10.18
CA ARG A 7 12.12 1.38 -10.20
C ARG A 7 10.84 0.58 -9.93
N ASP A 8 9.88 1.20 -9.25
CA ASP A 8 8.62 0.59 -8.85
C ASP A 8 7.44 1.01 -9.75
N LYS A 9 7.70 1.61 -10.93
CA LYS A 9 6.64 2.08 -11.84
C LYS A 9 5.70 0.94 -12.23
N GLY A 10 4.39 1.18 -12.16
CA GLY A 10 3.35 0.20 -12.49
C GLY A 10 3.01 -0.80 -11.37
N ARG A 11 3.66 -0.71 -10.21
CA ARG A 11 3.34 -1.55 -9.05
C ARG A 11 2.33 -0.89 -8.13
N ALA A 12 1.44 -1.70 -7.59
CA ALA A 12 0.49 -1.32 -6.56
C ALA A 12 1.13 -1.38 -5.18
N PHE A 13 0.85 -0.37 -4.37
CA PHE A 13 1.27 -0.29 -2.97
C PHE A 13 0.11 0.17 -2.08
N LEU A 14 0.20 -0.20 -0.81
CA LEU A 14 -0.63 0.30 0.27
C LEU A 14 0.11 1.40 1.02
N ILE A 15 -0.59 2.46 1.43
CA ILE A 15 -0.06 3.40 2.42
C ILE A 15 -0.25 2.76 3.80
N VAL A 16 0.85 2.58 4.53
CA VAL A 16 0.86 1.95 5.87
C VAL A 16 1.20 2.94 6.98
N GLY A 17 1.50 4.19 6.62
CA GLY A 17 1.76 5.25 7.57
C GLY A 17 1.93 6.61 6.89
N VAL A 18 1.60 7.66 7.60
CA VAL A 18 1.84 9.05 7.21
C VAL A 18 2.93 9.59 8.13
N ILE A 19 3.99 10.15 7.56
CA ILE A 19 5.10 10.72 8.36
C ILE A 19 4.87 12.21 8.52
N ASP A 20 5.04 12.95 7.42
CA ASP A 20 4.92 14.41 7.33
C ASP A 20 4.45 14.75 5.93
N SER A 21 3.78 15.88 5.72
CA SER A 21 3.47 16.31 4.35
C SER A 21 4.77 16.69 3.60
N PRO A 22 5.06 16.16 2.38
CA PRO A 22 4.23 15.33 1.51
C PRO A 22 4.68 13.84 1.43
N TYR A 23 5.26 13.30 2.49
CA TYR A 23 5.82 11.95 2.58
C TYR A 23 4.91 10.95 3.31
N VAL A 24 4.77 9.78 2.70
CA VAL A 24 4.06 8.63 3.25
C VAL A 24 4.94 7.38 3.21
N LEU A 25 4.58 6.39 4.01
CA LEU A 25 5.16 5.06 4.03
C LEU A 25 4.30 4.11 3.20
N ILE A 26 4.92 3.41 2.26
CA ILE A 26 4.24 2.44 1.40
C ILE A 26 4.82 1.03 1.55
N ALA A 27 3.95 0.02 1.47
CA ALA A 27 4.32 -1.39 1.49
C ALA A 27 3.44 -2.21 0.51
N ASP A 28 3.99 -3.31 -0.01
CA ASP A 28 3.30 -4.27 -0.88
C ASP A 28 3.32 -5.72 -0.32
N GLY A 29 3.98 -5.95 0.83
CA GLY A 29 4.13 -7.28 1.40
C GLY A 29 5.07 -8.19 0.59
N GLY A 30 5.73 -7.67 -0.43
CA GLY A 30 6.70 -8.39 -1.25
C GLY A 30 8.03 -7.69 -1.32
N LEU A 31 8.17 -6.77 -2.26
CA LEU A 31 9.41 -6.03 -2.42
C LEU A 31 9.61 -5.05 -1.24
N ARG A 32 8.51 -4.52 -0.69
CA ARG A 32 8.42 -3.58 0.41
C ARG A 32 7.55 -4.19 1.50
N ARG A 33 8.23 -4.81 2.47
CA ARG A 33 7.62 -5.43 3.64
C ARG A 33 7.11 -4.38 4.62
N LEU A 34 6.13 -4.74 5.44
CA LEU A 34 5.61 -3.86 6.50
C LEU A 34 6.69 -3.44 7.51
N ALA A 35 7.63 -4.33 7.80
CA ALA A 35 8.76 -4.04 8.69
C ALA A 35 9.81 -3.09 8.08
N LYS A 36 9.82 -2.93 6.75
CA LYS A 36 10.75 -2.03 6.04
C LYS A 36 10.00 -1.26 4.94
N PRO A 37 9.04 -0.41 5.33
CA PRO A 37 8.22 0.32 4.39
C PRO A 37 9.07 1.34 3.64
N LYS A 38 8.66 1.69 2.42
CA LYS A 38 9.35 2.68 1.61
C LYS A 38 8.79 4.06 1.86
N LYS A 39 9.65 5.04 2.17
CA LYS A 39 9.27 6.46 2.14
C LYS A 39 9.04 6.90 0.69
N LYS A 40 7.85 7.41 0.38
CA LYS A 40 7.47 7.92 -0.94
C LYS A 40 6.77 9.28 -0.80
N LYS A 41 7.02 10.17 -1.75
CA LYS A 41 6.29 11.45 -1.85
C LYS A 41 4.92 11.21 -2.51
N LEU A 42 3.87 11.81 -1.96
CA LEU A 42 2.49 11.74 -2.46
C LEU A 42 2.38 12.08 -3.95
N LYS A 43 3.12 13.10 -4.43
CA LYS A 43 3.11 13.51 -5.86
C LYS A 43 3.53 12.43 -6.86
N HIS A 44 4.17 11.34 -6.41
CA HIS A 44 4.59 10.22 -7.27
C HIS A 44 3.66 9.01 -7.16
N LEU A 45 2.68 9.08 -6.27
CA LEU A 45 1.63 8.10 -6.12
C LEU A 45 0.43 8.56 -6.94
N ASP A 46 -0.31 7.58 -7.42
CA ASP A 46 -1.67 7.75 -7.88
C ASP A 46 -2.59 7.17 -6.80
N LEU A 47 -3.27 8.07 -6.10
CA LEU A 47 -4.13 7.71 -4.98
C LEU A 47 -5.40 7.11 -5.56
N GLN A 48 -5.76 5.92 -5.10
CA GLN A 48 -7.02 5.28 -5.48
C GLN A 48 -7.99 5.47 -4.30
N PRO A 49 -9.28 5.78 -4.53
CA PRO A 49 -10.30 5.94 -3.49
C PRO A 49 -10.73 4.59 -2.92
N MET A 50 -9.74 3.75 -2.59
CA MET A 50 -9.92 2.39 -2.12
C MET A 50 -9.14 2.22 -0.83
N VAL A 51 -9.82 1.69 0.17
CA VAL A 51 -9.27 1.38 1.48
C VAL A 51 -9.44 -0.11 1.70
N LEU A 52 -8.36 -0.79 2.12
CA LEU A 52 -8.44 -2.19 2.52
C LEU A 52 -8.82 -2.23 4.01
N GLU A 53 -10.13 -2.21 4.28
CA GLU A 53 -10.69 -2.13 5.64
C GLU A 53 -10.09 -3.18 6.57
N ASN A 54 -10.00 -4.45 6.14
CA ASN A 54 -9.37 -5.53 6.92
C ASN A 54 -7.94 -5.22 7.37
N ILE A 55 -7.14 -4.57 6.51
CA ILE A 55 -5.76 -4.20 6.83
C ILE A 55 -5.74 -2.95 7.70
N GLN A 56 -6.60 -1.98 7.40
CA GLN A 56 -6.74 -0.75 8.16
C GLN A 56 -7.11 -1.06 9.62
N GLU A 57 -8.14 -1.87 9.84
CA GLU A 57 -8.59 -2.27 11.18
C GLU A 57 -7.49 -2.97 11.97
N LYS A 58 -6.72 -3.85 11.33
CA LYS A 58 -5.59 -4.50 12.01
C LYS A 58 -4.51 -3.50 12.38
N LEU A 59 -4.17 -2.57 11.48
CA LEU A 59 -3.20 -1.53 11.75
C LEU A 59 -3.67 -0.59 12.87
N THR A 60 -4.95 -0.20 12.90
CA THR A 60 -5.51 0.68 13.95
C THR A 60 -5.65 -0.03 15.29
N GLN A 61 -5.94 -1.34 15.30
CA GLN A 61 -5.97 -2.16 16.52
C GLN A 61 -4.56 -2.55 17.03
N GLY A 62 -3.49 -2.12 16.35
CA GLY A 62 -2.12 -2.52 16.68
C GLY A 62 -1.83 -4.01 16.47
N LYS A 63 -2.71 -4.71 15.73
CA LYS A 63 -2.53 -6.11 15.39
C LYS A 63 -1.46 -6.25 14.32
N LYS A 64 -0.69 -7.33 14.41
CA LYS A 64 0.36 -7.63 13.43
C LYS A 64 -0.28 -8.00 12.10
N VAL A 65 -0.05 -7.18 11.08
CA VAL A 65 -0.38 -7.52 9.69
C VAL A 65 0.81 -8.26 9.07
N PHE A 66 0.54 -9.40 8.44
CA PHE A 66 1.56 -10.19 7.77
C PHE A 66 1.78 -9.73 6.33
N ASP A 67 3.01 -9.86 5.85
CA ASP A 67 3.36 -9.52 4.46
C ASP A 67 2.55 -10.32 3.43
N ALA A 68 2.27 -11.60 3.72
CA ALA A 68 1.44 -12.45 2.86
C ALA A 68 0.00 -11.96 2.78
N GLU A 69 -0.55 -11.52 3.91
CA GLU A 69 -1.91 -10.96 3.97
C GLU A 69 -1.99 -9.66 3.18
N LEU A 70 -1.03 -8.76 3.37
CA LEU A 70 -0.95 -7.50 2.63
C LEU A 70 -0.86 -7.74 1.11
N ARG A 71 -0.06 -8.73 0.69
CA ARG A 71 0.09 -9.10 -0.72
C ARG A 71 -1.22 -9.63 -1.31
N SER A 72 -1.90 -10.55 -0.62
CA SER A 72 -3.19 -11.10 -1.08
C SER A 72 -4.27 -10.02 -1.13
N ALA A 73 -4.37 -9.18 -0.09
CA ALA A 73 -5.34 -8.09 -0.04
C ALA A 73 -5.12 -7.08 -1.17
N LEU A 74 -3.86 -6.69 -1.43
CA LEU A 74 -3.52 -5.81 -2.56
C LEU A 74 -3.81 -6.46 -3.92
N LYS A 75 -3.57 -7.76 -4.07
CA LYS A 75 -3.85 -8.47 -5.32
C LYS A 75 -5.36 -8.50 -5.60
N ASN A 76 -6.16 -8.93 -4.62
CA ASN A 76 -7.62 -8.98 -4.74
C ASN A 76 -8.20 -7.59 -5.06
N ALA A 77 -7.72 -6.57 -4.36
CA ALA A 77 -8.11 -5.18 -4.59
C ALA A 77 -7.84 -4.69 -6.02
N MET A 78 -6.72 -5.10 -6.62
CA MET A 78 -6.40 -4.76 -8.01
C MET A 78 -7.17 -5.61 -9.03
N GLU A 79 -7.58 -6.82 -8.67
CA GLU A 79 -8.43 -7.69 -9.51
C GLU A 79 -9.87 -7.18 -9.52
N SER A 80 -10.44 -6.79 -8.38
CA SER A 80 -11.78 -6.20 -8.30
C SER A 80 -11.92 -4.89 -9.08
N GLN A 81 -10.81 -4.17 -9.35
CA GLN A 81 -10.80 -2.98 -10.20
C GLN A 81 -10.66 -3.26 -11.71
N LYS A 82 -10.40 -4.51 -12.11
CA LYS A 82 -10.34 -4.90 -13.53
C LYS A 82 -11.68 -5.39 -14.08
N GLU A 83 -12.65 -5.63 -13.20
CA GLU A 83 -13.98 -6.12 -13.57
C GLU A 83 -15.01 -4.98 -13.73
N GLU A 84 -14.63 -3.73 -13.46
CA GLU A 84 -15.36 -2.50 -13.83
C GLU A 84 -14.72 -1.82 -15.06
#